data_AF-A0A9P6NYG0-F1
#
_entry.id   AF-A0A9P6NYG0-F1
#
_cell.length_a   1.000
_cell.length_b   1.000
_cell.length_c   1.000
_cell.angle_alpha   90.00
_cell.angle_beta   90.00
_cell.angle_gamma   90.00
#
_symmetry.space_group_name_H-M   'P 1'
#
loop_
_entity.id
_entity.type
_entity.pdbx_description
1 polymer ?
#
loop_
_entity_poly.entity_id
_entity_poly.type
_entity_poly.pdbx_seq_one_letter_code
_entity_poly.pdbx_strand_id
1 'polypeptide(L)'
;ALSMFLIEQSPTLYGHSRPEHSTVRTLYRLAMECTAFETEQREGLVHVVDVICTNNEKLWHKVDASLVNVPGTLKAKNIVSCALEFNCSAKRKYLDVEDSDSSLEPLPSCSHKKTTAEDSGKHDDLEFIISFRKNQTGRMNWARCLELAHEKNLCKRFLTTESIRFFYRNSIKK
;
A
#
# COMPACT_ATOMS: atom_id res chain seq x y z
N ALA A 1 -10.59 10.42 41.46
CA ALA A 1 -10.66 11.52 40.47
C ALA A 1 -10.37 11.02 39.07
N LEU A 2 -9.18 10.43 38.82
CA LEU A 2 -8.84 9.83 37.52
C LEU A 2 -9.82 8.73 37.07
N SER A 3 -10.10 7.75 37.93
CA SER A 3 -11.08 6.67 37.63
C SER A 3 -12.46 7.21 37.27
N MET A 4 -12.88 8.29 37.94
CA MET A 4 -14.17 8.92 37.75
C MET A 4 -14.24 9.70 36.43
N PHE A 5 -13.16 10.39 36.05
CA PHE A 5 -13.02 10.99 34.72
C PHE A 5 -13.12 9.95 33.59
N LEU A 6 -12.47 8.79 33.75
CA LEU A 6 -12.49 7.72 32.75
C LEU A 6 -13.84 6.98 32.66
N ILE A 7 -14.60 6.92 33.78
CA ILE A 7 -15.90 6.24 33.83
C ILE A 7 -17.02 7.17 33.35
N GLU A 8 -17.02 8.44 33.77
CA GLU A 8 -18.09 9.38 33.43
C GLU A 8 -18.03 9.82 31.96
N GLN A 9 -16.82 9.90 31.38
CA GLN A 9 -16.58 10.29 29.97
C GLN A 9 -17.39 11.50 29.51
N SER A 10 -17.65 12.44 30.42
CA SER A 10 -18.51 13.58 30.12
C SER A 10 -17.85 14.44 29.03
N PRO A 11 -18.57 14.84 27.97
CA PRO A 11 -17.97 15.58 26.86
C PRO A 11 -17.51 16.97 27.25
N THR A 12 -17.98 17.51 28.39
CA THR A 12 -17.60 18.83 28.89
C THR A 12 -17.34 18.79 30.38
N LEU A 13 -16.47 19.67 30.85
CA LEU A 13 -16.18 19.82 32.28
C LEU A 13 -17.46 20.09 33.10
N TYR A 14 -18.38 20.90 32.58
CA TYR A 14 -19.63 21.26 33.25
C TYR A 14 -20.58 20.07 33.44
N GLY A 15 -20.50 19.07 32.57
CA GLY A 15 -21.30 17.86 32.68
C GLY A 15 -20.68 16.79 33.57
N HIS A 16 -19.50 17.03 34.16
CA HIS A 16 -18.84 16.06 35.04
C HIS A 16 -19.32 16.26 36.49
N SER A 17 -19.48 15.17 37.25
CA SER A 17 -19.97 15.19 38.64
C SER A 17 -19.09 15.96 39.64
N ARG A 18 -17.85 16.32 39.27
CA ARG A 18 -16.90 17.05 40.14
C ARG A 18 -16.06 18.06 39.33
N PRO A 19 -16.68 19.11 38.77
CA PRO A 19 -16.02 20.04 37.85
C PRO A 19 -14.96 20.92 38.54
N GLU A 20 -15.09 21.11 39.85
CA GLU A 20 -14.17 21.92 40.67
C GLU A 20 -12.89 21.15 41.07
N HIS A 21 -12.88 19.83 40.91
CA HIS A 21 -11.76 19.01 41.37
C HIS A 21 -10.52 19.27 40.50
N SER A 22 -9.40 19.65 41.12
CA SER A 22 -8.15 20.05 40.43
C SER A 22 -7.62 19.00 39.45
N THR A 23 -7.62 17.72 39.84
CA THR A 23 -7.27 16.60 38.95
C THR A 23 -8.21 16.49 37.74
N VAL A 24 -9.52 16.64 37.92
CA VAL A 24 -10.50 16.57 36.81
C VAL A 24 -10.26 17.71 35.83
N ARG A 25 -10.06 18.94 36.33
CA ARG A 25 -9.70 20.10 35.51
C ARG A 25 -8.40 19.90 34.71
N THR A 26 -7.39 19.33 35.35
CA THR A 26 -6.09 19.05 34.70
C THR A 26 -6.26 18.01 33.60
N LEU A 27 -7.03 16.95 33.84
CA LEU A 27 -7.30 15.90 32.84
C LEU A 27 -8.10 16.44 31.65
N TYR A 28 -9.11 17.28 31.86
CA TYR A 28 -9.81 17.96 30.76
C TYR A 28 -8.89 18.86 29.95
N ARG A 29 -8.01 19.63 30.61
CA ARG A 29 -7.04 20.47 29.91
C ARG A 29 -6.12 19.63 29.03
N LEU A 30 -5.54 18.56 29.58
CA LEU A 30 -4.67 17.65 28.82
C LEU A 30 -5.43 17.00 27.66
N ALA A 31 -6.67 16.55 27.87
CA ALA A 31 -7.48 15.98 26.80
C ALA A 31 -7.74 16.99 25.68
N MET A 32 -8.07 18.24 26.02
CA MET A 32 -8.26 19.33 25.04
C MET A 32 -6.97 19.69 24.29
N GLU A 33 -5.83 19.71 24.98
CA GLU A 33 -4.53 19.94 24.35
C GLU A 33 -4.17 18.79 23.39
N CYS A 34 -4.42 17.54 23.79
CA CYS A 34 -4.22 16.37 22.91
C CYS A 34 -5.13 16.42 21.68
N THR A 35 -6.42 16.71 21.84
CA THR A 35 -7.35 16.77 20.69
C THR A 35 -7.02 17.93 19.74
N ALA A 36 -6.63 19.09 20.27
CA ALA A 36 -6.20 20.23 19.45
C ALA A 36 -4.94 19.88 18.63
N PHE A 37 -3.95 19.25 19.28
CA PHE A 37 -2.73 18.80 18.62
C PHE A 37 -3.00 17.75 17.53
N GLU A 38 -3.84 16.75 17.82
CA GLU A 38 -4.26 15.75 16.83
C GLU A 38 -4.99 16.38 15.65
N THR A 39 -5.84 17.37 15.90
CA THR A 39 -6.56 18.11 14.85
C THR A 39 -5.59 18.89 13.96
N GLU A 40 -4.64 19.62 14.53
CA GLU A 40 -3.62 20.36 13.77
C GLU A 40 -2.74 19.42 12.93
N GLN A 41 -2.31 18.28 13.50
CA GLN A 41 -1.56 17.27 12.75
C GLN A 41 -2.37 16.68 11.59
N ARG A 42 -3.66 16.42 11.81
CA ARG A 42 -4.57 15.92 10.78
C ARG A 42 -4.74 16.94 9.66
N GLU A 43 -4.98 18.21 9.99
CA GLU A 43 -5.09 19.30 9.03
C GLU A 43 -3.79 19.47 8.21
N GLY A 44 -2.63 19.38 8.88
CA GLY A 44 -1.33 19.39 8.21
C GLY A 44 -1.15 18.23 7.23
N LEU A 45 -1.54 17.01 7.62
CA LEU A 45 -1.51 15.84 6.74
C LEU A 45 -2.42 16.01 5.52
N VAL A 46 -3.67 16.45 5.74
CA VAL A 46 -4.65 16.74 4.68
C VAL A 46 -4.06 17.74 3.68
N HIS A 47 -3.48 18.83 4.18
CA HIS A 47 -2.86 19.83 3.33
C HIS A 47 -1.68 19.27 2.50
N VAL A 48 -0.78 18.51 3.13
CA VAL A 48 0.36 17.90 2.44
C VAL A 48 -0.09 16.94 1.35
N VAL A 49 -1.09 16.09 1.62
CA VAL A 49 -1.62 15.15 0.63
C VAL A 49 -2.27 15.90 -0.54
N ASP A 50 -3.03 16.96 -0.27
CA ASP A 50 -3.62 17.78 -1.34
C ASP A 50 -2.56 18.39 -2.26
N VAL A 51 -1.49 18.96 -1.69
CA VAL A 51 -0.37 19.54 -2.45
C VAL A 51 0.31 18.48 -3.31
N ILE A 52 0.62 17.31 -2.74
CA ILE A 52 1.26 16.20 -3.46
C ILE A 52 0.37 15.74 -4.62
N CYS A 53 -0.90 15.46 -4.35
CA CYS A 53 -1.82 14.96 -5.37
C CYS A 53 -2.04 15.99 -6.48
N THR A 54 -2.19 17.27 -6.14
CA THR A 54 -2.35 18.36 -7.12
C THR A 54 -1.10 18.52 -8.00
N ASN A 55 0.09 18.38 -7.43
CA ASN A 55 1.34 18.44 -8.19
C ASN A 55 1.52 17.23 -9.10
N ASN A 56 1.20 16.03 -8.61
CA ASN A 56 1.24 14.79 -9.40
C ASN A 56 0.30 14.86 -10.60
N GLU A 57 -0.94 15.34 -10.40
CA GLU A 57 -1.93 15.52 -11.47
C GLU A 57 -1.39 16.43 -12.58
N LYS A 58 -0.82 17.59 -12.22
CA LYS A 58 -0.19 18.50 -13.18
C LYS A 58 0.95 17.83 -13.97
N LEU A 59 1.77 17.00 -13.31
CA LEU A 59 2.86 16.27 -13.97
C LEU A 59 2.32 15.23 -14.94
N TRP A 60 1.33 14.42 -14.53
CA TRP A 60 0.74 13.40 -15.38
C TRP A 60 0.02 13.99 -16.59
N HIS A 61 -0.66 15.13 -16.46
CA HIS A 61 -1.23 15.83 -17.61
C HIS A 61 -0.17 16.33 -18.60
N LYS A 62 0.98 16.82 -18.13
CA LYS A 62 2.09 17.20 -19.01
C LYS A 62 2.66 15.99 -19.77
N VAL A 63 2.77 14.84 -19.08
CA VAL A 63 3.19 13.58 -19.72
C VAL A 63 2.16 13.16 -20.76
N ASP A 64 0.87 13.17 -20.43
CA ASP A 64 -0.20 12.79 -21.35
C ASP A 64 -0.20 13.65 -22.62
N ALA A 65 -0.13 14.98 -22.46
CA ALA A 65 -0.04 15.94 -23.56
C ALA A 65 1.16 15.67 -24.48
N SER A 66 2.29 15.24 -23.91
CA SER A 66 3.51 14.89 -24.66
C SER A 66 3.37 13.59 -25.46
N LEU A 67 2.41 12.73 -25.13
CA LEU A 67 2.20 11.42 -25.77
C LEU A 67 1.11 11.45 -26.87
N VAL A 68 0.29 12.51 -26.97
CA VAL A 68 -0.90 12.55 -27.85
C VAL A 68 -0.59 12.14 -29.28
N ASN A 69 0.50 12.66 -29.86
CA ASN A 69 0.86 12.47 -31.28
C ASN A 69 2.06 11.53 -31.51
N VAL A 70 2.48 10.78 -30.48
CA VAL A 70 3.64 9.88 -30.60
C VAL A 70 3.16 8.45 -30.89
N PRO A 71 3.48 7.87 -32.06
CA PRO A 71 3.10 6.50 -32.39
C PRO A 71 3.76 5.49 -31.44
N GLY A 72 3.06 4.39 -31.16
CA GLY A 72 3.57 3.31 -30.29
C GLY A 72 3.47 3.58 -28.77
N THR A 73 2.85 4.68 -28.35
CA THR A 73 2.77 5.09 -26.93
C THR A 73 1.56 4.59 -26.15
N LEU A 74 0.75 3.67 -26.73
CA LEU A 74 -0.47 3.15 -26.09
C LEU A 74 -0.24 2.65 -24.66
N LYS A 75 0.86 1.93 -24.43
CA LYS A 75 1.23 1.44 -23.10
C LYS A 75 1.54 2.57 -22.12
N ALA A 76 2.21 3.63 -22.59
CA ALA A 76 2.51 4.79 -21.78
C ALA A 76 1.23 5.57 -21.44
N LYS A 77 0.32 5.77 -22.39
CA LYS A 77 -1.01 6.37 -22.15
C LYS A 77 -1.81 5.60 -21.11
N ASN A 78 -1.81 4.26 -21.17
CA ASN A 78 -2.46 3.44 -20.15
C ASN A 78 -1.83 3.61 -18.76
N ILE A 79 -0.50 3.71 -18.66
CA ILE A 79 0.18 3.98 -17.38
C ILE A 79 -0.23 5.35 -16.84
N VAL A 80 -0.28 6.37 -17.69
CA VAL A 80 -0.70 7.72 -17.30
C VAL A 80 -2.14 7.72 -16.78
N SER A 81 -3.05 7.04 -17.47
CA SER A 81 -4.45 6.87 -17.02
C SER A 81 -4.52 6.21 -15.64
N CYS A 82 -3.82 5.08 -15.44
CA CYS A 82 -3.79 4.41 -14.14
C CYS A 82 -3.18 5.29 -13.04
N ALA A 83 -2.15 6.07 -13.36
CA ALA A 83 -1.51 6.96 -12.40
C ALA A 83 -2.43 8.11 -11.98
N LEU A 84 -3.21 8.67 -12.91
CA LEU A 84 -4.23 9.67 -12.62
C LEU A 84 -5.35 9.09 -11.75
N GLU A 85 -5.88 7.91 -12.08
CA GLU A 85 -6.91 7.23 -11.28
C GLU A 85 -6.44 6.92 -9.86
N PHE A 86 -5.20 6.44 -9.71
CA PHE A 86 -4.58 6.19 -8.42
C PHE A 86 -4.47 7.49 -7.61
N ASN A 87 -3.97 8.57 -8.23
CA ASN A 87 -3.81 9.86 -7.59
C ASN A 87 -5.16 10.43 -7.11
N CYS A 88 -6.20 10.35 -7.94
CA CYS A 88 -7.56 10.75 -7.56
C CYS A 88 -8.11 9.91 -6.40
N SER A 89 -7.82 8.61 -6.37
CA SER A 89 -8.30 7.71 -5.33
C SER A 89 -7.57 7.91 -4.00
N ALA A 90 -6.25 8.16 -4.06
CA ALA A 90 -5.48 8.58 -2.89
C ALA A 90 -5.99 9.92 -2.35
N LYS A 91 -6.22 10.91 -3.23
CA LYS A 91 -6.76 12.22 -2.86
C LYS A 91 -8.10 12.09 -2.13
N ARG A 92 -9.05 11.31 -2.67
CA ARG A 92 -10.34 11.03 -2.00
C ARG A 92 -10.13 10.37 -0.63
N LYS A 93 -9.35 9.29 -0.55
CA LYS A 93 -9.15 8.54 0.70
C LYS A 93 -8.62 9.38 1.86
N TYR A 94 -7.78 10.38 1.58
CA TYR A 94 -7.09 11.15 2.62
C TYR A 94 -7.66 12.56 2.82
N LEU A 95 -8.46 13.08 1.89
CA LEU A 95 -9.10 14.40 2.02
C LEU A 95 -10.58 14.32 2.43
N ASP A 96 -11.29 13.23 2.11
CA ASP A 96 -12.66 13.04 2.60
C ASP A 96 -12.61 12.68 4.09
N VAL A 97 -12.78 13.71 4.91
CA VAL A 97 -12.65 13.68 6.37
C VAL A 97 -14.01 13.43 7.07
N GLU A 98 -15.12 13.32 6.32
CA GLU A 98 -16.45 13.12 6.91
C GLU A 98 -16.77 11.65 7.20
N ASP A 99 -16.57 11.29 8.48
CA ASP A 99 -17.55 10.68 9.38
C ASP A 99 -18.36 9.45 8.93
N SER A 100 -17.86 8.67 7.97
CA SER A 100 -18.48 7.39 7.63
C SER A 100 -17.64 6.26 8.19
N ASP A 101 -18.25 5.50 9.10
CA ASP A 101 -17.86 4.17 9.62
C ASP A 101 -17.88 3.11 8.50
N SER A 102 -17.38 3.49 7.32
CA SER A 102 -17.54 2.77 6.08
C SER A 102 -16.20 2.14 5.72
N SER A 103 -16.17 0.82 5.90
CA SER A 103 -15.31 -0.14 5.21
C SER A 103 -14.48 0.50 4.09
N LEU A 104 -13.24 0.88 4.40
CA LEU A 104 -12.30 1.48 3.47
C LEU A 104 -12.29 0.69 2.17
N GLU A 105 -12.84 1.25 1.09
CA GLU A 105 -12.68 0.65 -0.22
C GLU A 105 -11.17 0.53 -0.49
N PRO A 106 -10.68 -0.67 -0.85
CA PRO A 106 -9.28 -0.84 -1.15
C PRO A 106 -8.93 0.10 -2.30
N LEU A 107 -7.80 0.81 -2.17
CA LEU A 107 -7.25 1.64 -3.24
C LEU A 107 -7.29 0.84 -4.53
N PRO A 108 -7.67 1.45 -5.68
CA PRO A 108 -7.65 0.75 -6.95
C PRO A 108 -6.26 0.15 -7.09
N SER A 109 -6.22 -1.18 -7.12
CA SER A 109 -5.00 -1.92 -7.37
C SER A 109 -4.53 -1.45 -8.73
N CYS A 110 -3.49 -0.62 -8.77
CA CYS A 110 -2.67 -0.48 -9.96
C CYS A 110 -2.23 -1.91 -10.30
N SER A 111 -2.93 -2.52 -11.25
CA SER A 111 -2.68 -3.87 -11.71
C SER A 111 -1.40 -3.85 -12.53
N HIS A 112 -0.27 -3.68 -11.85
CA HIS A 112 0.93 -4.37 -12.25
C HIS A 112 0.67 -5.82 -11.91
N LYS A 113 -0.06 -6.55 -12.78
CA LYS A 113 -0.38 -7.99 -12.69
C LYS A 113 0.36 -8.65 -11.53
N LYS A 114 -0.16 -8.47 -10.31
CA LYS A 114 0.37 -9.14 -9.14
C LYS A 114 -0.33 -10.46 -9.23
N THR A 115 0.40 -11.44 -9.76
CA THR A 115 -0.03 -12.83 -9.72
C THR A 115 -0.21 -13.18 -8.24
N THR A 116 -1.44 -13.02 -7.75
CA THR A 116 -1.95 -13.67 -6.56
C THR A 116 -1.79 -15.15 -6.82
N ALA A 117 -0.73 -15.71 -6.26
CA ALA A 117 -0.54 -17.13 -6.14
C ALA A 117 -0.21 -17.38 -4.66
N GLU A 118 -1.11 -18.12 -4.04
CA GLU A 118 -0.98 -18.84 -2.77
C GLU A 118 0.47 -18.97 -2.29
N ASP A 119 0.72 -18.44 -1.09
CA ASP A 119 2.05 -18.19 -0.56
C ASP A 119 2.71 -19.45 0.05
N SER A 120 1.99 -20.56 0.17
CA SER A 120 2.50 -21.79 0.79
C SER A 120 3.40 -22.62 -0.15
N GLY A 121 3.21 -22.58 -1.47
CA GLY A 121 4.03 -23.33 -2.44
C GLY A 121 5.23 -22.56 -3.00
N LYS A 122 5.40 -21.27 -2.63
CA LYS A 122 6.45 -20.41 -3.18
C LYS A 122 7.84 -20.71 -2.65
N HIS A 123 7.91 -21.15 -1.39
CA HIS A 123 9.17 -21.36 -0.69
C HIS A 123 9.89 -22.59 -1.25
N ASP A 124 9.17 -23.71 -1.38
CA ASP A 124 9.70 -24.98 -1.90
C ASP A 124 10.19 -24.87 -3.36
N ASP A 125 9.46 -24.15 -4.20
CA ASP A 125 9.83 -23.89 -5.59
C ASP A 125 11.14 -23.10 -5.71
N LEU A 126 11.30 -22.04 -4.90
CA LEU A 126 12.49 -21.20 -4.94
C LEU A 126 13.71 -21.95 -4.41
N GLU A 127 13.55 -22.70 -3.33
CA GLU A 127 14.61 -23.52 -2.73
C GLU A 127 15.11 -24.60 -3.70
N PHE A 128 14.21 -25.24 -4.44
CA PHE A 128 14.56 -26.15 -5.52
C PHE A 128 15.42 -25.46 -6.60
N ILE A 129 14.99 -24.29 -7.09
CA ILE A 129 15.73 -23.59 -8.16
C ILE A 129 17.11 -23.12 -7.66
N ILE A 130 17.22 -22.69 -6.40
CA ILE A 130 18.50 -22.29 -5.79
C ILE A 130 19.43 -23.49 -5.64
N SER A 131 18.94 -24.63 -5.13
CA SER A 131 19.74 -25.85 -4.98
C SER A 131 20.18 -26.40 -6.33
N PHE A 132 19.29 -26.38 -7.33
CA PHE A 132 19.62 -26.75 -8.70
C PHE A 132 20.74 -25.87 -9.28
N ARG A 133 20.72 -24.55 -9.02
CA ARG A 133 21.81 -23.65 -9.42
C ARG A 133 23.12 -23.96 -8.73
N LYS A 134 23.10 -24.21 -7.42
CA LYS A 134 24.31 -24.52 -6.63
C LYS A 134 25.00 -25.79 -7.11
N ASN A 135 24.23 -26.74 -7.64
CA ASN A 135 24.73 -28.02 -8.15
C ASN A 135 25.18 -27.99 -9.61
N GLN A 136 25.15 -26.82 -10.28
CA GLN A 136 25.61 -26.67 -11.66
C GLN A 136 26.78 -25.69 -11.76
N THR A 137 27.82 -26.10 -12.50
CA THR A 137 28.93 -25.23 -12.88
C THR A 137 28.65 -24.62 -14.25
N GLY A 138 28.58 -23.29 -14.34
CA GLY A 138 28.37 -22.57 -15.61
C GLY A 138 26.97 -21.98 -15.79
N ARG A 139 26.55 -21.82 -17.04
CA ARG A 139 25.26 -21.19 -17.37
C ARG A 139 24.11 -22.15 -17.03
N MET A 140 23.13 -21.64 -16.29
CA MET A 140 21.91 -22.37 -15.92
C MET A 140 21.14 -22.88 -17.15
N ASN A 141 20.90 -24.19 -17.21
CA ASN A 141 19.98 -24.76 -18.19
C ASN A 141 18.54 -24.76 -17.65
N TRP A 142 17.78 -23.72 -18.04
CA TRP A 142 16.41 -23.51 -17.59
C TRP A 142 15.41 -24.56 -18.11
N ALA A 143 15.66 -25.12 -19.30
CA ALA A 143 14.83 -26.22 -19.82
C ALA A 143 14.96 -27.44 -18.93
N ARG A 144 16.20 -27.82 -18.60
CA ARG A 144 16.46 -28.95 -17.71
C ARG A 144 15.96 -28.73 -16.28
N CYS A 145 16.05 -27.50 -15.78
CA CYS A 145 15.49 -27.12 -14.49
C CYS A 145 13.97 -27.31 -14.44
N LEU A 146 13.26 -26.92 -15.50
CA LEU A 146 11.80 -27.01 -15.59
C LEU A 146 11.34 -28.47 -15.65
N GLU A 147 11.98 -29.29 -16.49
CA GLU A 147 11.69 -30.73 -16.59
C GLU A 147 11.82 -31.44 -15.23
N LEU A 148 12.97 -31.26 -14.55
CA LEU A 148 13.23 -31.90 -13.27
C LEU A 148 12.34 -31.37 -12.14
N ALA A 149 11.90 -30.11 -12.23
CA ALA A 149 10.94 -29.58 -11.27
C ALA A 149 9.57 -30.25 -11.44
N HIS A 150 9.09 -30.37 -12.69
CA HIS A 150 7.82 -31.03 -13.00
C HIS A 150 7.83 -32.52 -12.64
N GLU A 151 8.94 -33.23 -12.89
CA GLU A 151 9.12 -34.62 -12.43
C GLU A 151 8.97 -34.76 -10.90
N LYS A 152 9.46 -33.77 -10.15
CA LYS A 152 9.36 -33.73 -8.67
C LYS A 152 8.07 -33.13 -8.15
N ASN A 153 7.07 -32.90 -9.00
CA ASN A 153 5.83 -32.21 -8.67
C ASN A 153 6.00 -30.78 -8.12
N LEU A 154 7.15 -30.14 -8.37
CA LEU A 154 7.47 -28.77 -8.01
C LEU A 154 7.30 -27.85 -9.23
N CYS A 155 7.16 -26.54 -9.01
CA CYS A 155 7.10 -25.53 -10.07
C CYS A 155 5.95 -25.72 -11.09
N LYS A 156 4.86 -26.39 -10.70
CA LYS A 156 3.71 -26.71 -11.57
C LYS A 156 3.05 -25.48 -12.21
N ARG A 157 3.18 -24.32 -11.56
CA ARG A 157 2.67 -23.03 -12.04
C ARG A 157 3.45 -22.45 -13.22
N PHE A 158 4.63 -22.97 -13.51
CA PHE A 158 5.48 -22.48 -14.59
C PHE A 158 5.37 -23.45 -15.77
N LEU A 159 4.86 -22.97 -16.89
CA LEU A 159 4.70 -23.75 -18.11
C LEU A 159 5.84 -23.52 -19.11
N THR A 160 6.65 -22.47 -18.90
CA THR A 160 7.71 -22.06 -19.82
C THR A 160 9.01 -21.77 -19.08
N THR A 161 10.13 -22.01 -19.75
CA THR A 161 11.48 -21.72 -19.22
C THR A 161 11.63 -20.25 -18.82
N GLU A 162 11.04 -19.33 -19.57
CA GLU A 162 11.12 -17.90 -19.28
C GLU A 162 10.30 -17.47 -18.07
N SER A 163 9.21 -18.19 -17.75
CA SER A 163 8.45 -17.93 -16.53
C SER A 163 9.24 -18.28 -15.26
N ILE A 164 9.95 -19.42 -15.24
CA ILE A 164 10.87 -19.79 -14.13
C ILE A 164 12.02 -18.79 -14.03
N ARG A 165 12.61 -18.41 -15.17
CA ARG A 165 13.75 -17.48 -15.20
C ARG A 165 13.36 -16.10 -14.67
N PHE A 166 12.18 -15.62 -15.03
CA PHE A 166 11.64 -14.36 -14.52
C PHE A 166 11.35 -14.43 -13.02
N PHE A 167 10.72 -15.52 -12.56
CA PHE A 167 10.49 -15.77 -11.13
C PHE A 167 11.79 -15.74 -10.34
N TYR A 168 12.81 -16.49 -10.76
CA TYR A 168 14.11 -16.54 -10.09
C TYR A 168 14.80 -15.18 -10.02
N ARG A 169 14.78 -14.41 -11.11
CA ARG A 169 15.38 -13.06 -11.17
C ARG A 169 14.71 -12.08 -10.22
N ASN A 170 13.40 -12.17 -10.06
CA ASN A 170 12.66 -11.28 -9.17
C ASN A 170 12.83 -11.68 -7.70
N SER A 171 12.96 -12.97 -7.41
CA SER A 171 13.11 -13.48 -6.05
C SER A 171 14.48 -13.22 -5.44
N ILE A 172 15.54 -13.06 -6.25
CA ILE A 172 16.90 -12.76 -5.78
C ILE A 172 17.19 -11.26 -5.63
N LYS A 173 16.37 -10.40 -6.26
CA LYS A 173 16.54 -8.95 -6.20
C LYS A 173 15.87 -8.30 -4.97
N LYS A 174 15.15 -9.08 -4.17
CA LYS A 174 14.67 -8.68 -2.84
C LYS A 174 15.71 -9.05 -1.81
#